data_AF-A0A916LZA4-F1
#
_entry.id   AF-A0A916LZA4-F1
#
_cell.length_a   1.000
_cell.length_b   1.000
_cell.length_c   1.000
_cell.angle_alpha   90.00
_cell.angle_beta   90.00
_cell.angle_gamma   90.00
#
_symmetry.space_group_name_H-M   'P 1'
#
loop_
_entity.id
_entity.type
_entity.pdbx_description
1 polymer ?
#
loop_
_entity_poly.entity_id
_entity_poly.type
_entity_poly.pdbx_seq_one_letter_code
_entity_poly.pdbx_strand_id
1 'polypeptide(L)'
;LRELPANEGEARSRWQAERRVLLEKAEPPLPHAEAYPGDEAESKAARLNFIALVICLTVGTAALPHVLMRYYTTPSVRQARESVFWSLLFIFIFYVTAPAYAVFVKWVIYNDLVGSSLARLPAWIASWGKIGMVGIEDVNRDGILQLAELTLNPDVIVLATPEIAGLPYVVSGLVAAGGLAAALSTADGLLLTIANALSHDLYYKMIAPDASAQRRLVMTKGLLLVVAMIAAWVASLKPDGILFMVGLAFSIAASAFFPALVLGIFWKRANKWGAIAGMIGGLGITLYYAAQTHAFFGGSMAAAWFGIQPIACGVFGLPLGFLLIVVVSLVTPAPPQQVQELVEDVRYPYLDPDEA
;
A
#
# COMPACT_ATOMS: atom_id res chain seq x y z
N LEU A 1 -34.92 -17.00 14.64
CA LEU A 1 -35.16 -16.37 15.97
C LEU A 1 -33.88 -15.84 16.65
N ARG A 2 -32.67 -16.30 16.28
CA ARG A 2 -31.40 -15.79 16.86
C ARG A 2 -30.88 -14.47 16.26
N GLU A 3 -31.57 -13.93 15.24
CA GLU A 3 -31.17 -12.72 14.50
C GLU A 3 -32.13 -11.53 14.71
N LEU A 4 -33.17 -11.69 15.54
CA LEU A 4 -34.08 -10.60 15.87
C LEU A 4 -33.47 -9.78 17.01
N PRO A 5 -33.49 -8.44 16.93
CA PRO A 5 -32.97 -7.56 17.98
C PRO A 5 -33.63 -7.87 19.32
N ALA A 6 -32.83 -7.90 20.39
CA ALA A 6 -33.28 -8.34 21.71
C ALA A 6 -34.19 -7.30 22.40
N ASN A 7 -34.11 -6.04 21.98
CA ASN A 7 -34.83 -4.91 22.55
C ASN A 7 -35.13 -3.83 21.49
N GLU A 8 -36.12 -2.98 21.77
CA GLU A 8 -36.58 -1.91 20.86
C GLU A 8 -35.45 -0.92 20.49
N GLY A 9 -34.55 -0.65 21.45
CA GLY A 9 -33.40 0.23 21.22
C GLY A 9 -32.42 -0.31 20.19
N GLU A 10 -32.08 -1.61 20.26
CA GLU A 10 -31.23 -2.28 19.27
C GLU A 10 -31.94 -2.42 17.92
N ALA A 11 -33.26 -2.68 17.93
CA ALA A 11 -34.05 -2.70 16.71
C ALA A 11 -34.03 -1.36 15.98
N ARG A 12 -34.15 -0.26 16.73
CA ARG A 12 -34.13 1.09 16.18
C ARG A 12 -32.76 1.49 15.66
N SER A 13 -31.68 1.16 16.38
CA SER A 13 -30.32 1.46 15.93
C SER A 13 -29.96 0.68 14.66
N ARG A 14 -30.30 -0.61 14.62
CA ARG A 14 -30.10 -1.46 13.44
C ARG A 14 -30.90 -0.94 12.24
N TRP A 15 -32.19 -0.63 12.42
CA TRP A 15 -33.00 -0.06 11.36
C TRP A 15 -32.47 1.29 10.87
N GLN A 16 -31.99 2.15 11.77
CA GLN A 16 -31.37 3.43 11.38
C GLN A 16 -30.08 3.23 10.58
N ALA A 17 -29.27 2.22 10.93
CA ALA A 17 -28.06 1.88 10.20
C ALA A 17 -28.39 1.31 8.81
N GLU A 18 -29.29 0.32 8.73
CA GLU A 18 -29.75 -0.28 7.46
C GLU A 18 -30.39 0.78 6.55
N ARG A 19 -31.26 1.63 7.09
CA ARG A 19 -31.86 2.75 6.35
C ARG A 19 -30.81 3.70 5.80
N ARG A 20 -29.77 4.03 6.57
CA ARG A 20 -28.70 4.94 6.11
C ARG A 20 -27.96 4.34 4.92
N VAL A 21 -27.59 3.07 5.01
CA VAL A 21 -26.91 2.34 3.92
C VAL A 21 -27.78 2.26 2.67
N LEU A 22 -29.08 1.98 2.81
CA LEU A 22 -29.99 1.90 1.67
C LEU A 22 -30.24 3.28 1.03
N LEU A 23 -30.29 4.35 1.83
CA LEU A 23 -30.39 5.71 1.31
C LEU A 23 -29.15 6.11 0.53
N GLU A 24 -27.95 5.81 1.03
CA GLU A 24 -26.69 6.03 0.31
C GLU A 24 -26.67 5.28 -1.02
N LYS A 25 -27.15 4.03 -1.05
CA LYS A 25 -27.28 3.23 -2.28
C LYS A 25 -28.31 3.77 -3.27
N ALA A 26 -29.31 4.51 -2.79
CA ALA A 26 -30.36 5.09 -3.62
C ALA A 26 -29.95 6.43 -4.26
N GLU A 27 -28.82 7.01 -3.83
CA GLU A 27 -28.28 8.20 -4.47
C GLU A 27 -27.88 7.92 -5.93
N PRO A 28 -28.10 8.88 -6.84
CA PRO A 28 -27.72 8.71 -8.23
C PRO A 28 -26.20 8.47 -8.32
N PRO A 29 -25.75 7.49 -9.13
CA PRO A 29 -24.33 7.21 -9.26
C PRO A 29 -23.61 8.41 -9.84
N LEU A 30 -22.48 8.78 -9.23
CA LEU A 30 -21.63 9.85 -9.71
C LEU A 30 -21.09 9.53 -11.11
N PRO A 31 -21.07 10.50 -12.05
CA PRO A 31 -20.53 10.28 -13.39
C PRO A 31 -19.08 9.79 -13.35
N HIS A 32 -18.85 8.56 -13.82
CA HIS A 32 -17.53 7.94 -13.74
C HIS A 32 -16.49 8.52 -14.70
N ALA A 33 -16.94 9.26 -15.71
CA ALA A 33 -16.07 9.94 -16.68
C ALA A 33 -15.60 11.31 -16.17
N GLU A 34 -16.21 11.84 -15.10
CA GLU A 34 -15.85 13.12 -14.54
C GLU A 34 -14.73 12.96 -13.51
N ALA A 35 -13.66 13.75 -13.65
CA ALA A 35 -12.54 13.72 -12.73
C ALA A 35 -12.89 14.49 -11.45
N TYR A 36 -12.99 13.78 -10.33
CA TYR A 36 -13.35 14.32 -9.01
C TYR A 36 -14.71 15.02 -9.00
N PRO A 37 -15.80 14.28 -9.23
CA PRO A 37 -17.16 14.82 -9.22
C PRO A 37 -17.54 15.26 -7.79
N GLY A 38 -18.39 16.27 -7.69
CA GLY A 38 -18.84 16.85 -6.42
C GLY A 38 -18.73 18.37 -6.40
N ASP A 39 -19.07 18.98 -5.26
CA ASP A 39 -18.95 20.43 -5.08
C ASP A 39 -17.50 20.90 -5.21
N GLU A 40 -17.27 22.19 -5.49
CA GLU A 40 -15.91 22.73 -5.70
C GLU A 40 -14.97 22.42 -4.52
N ALA A 41 -15.50 22.46 -3.29
CA ALA A 41 -14.75 22.12 -2.09
C ALA A 41 -14.37 20.64 -2.02
N GLU A 42 -15.29 19.74 -2.37
CA GLU A 42 -15.09 18.29 -2.36
C GLU A 42 -14.11 17.87 -3.46
N SER A 43 -14.28 18.41 -4.66
CA SER A 43 -13.36 18.19 -5.79
C SER A 43 -11.95 18.64 -5.45
N LYS A 44 -11.79 19.82 -4.82
CA LYS A 44 -10.48 20.32 -4.37
C LYS A 44 -9.86 19.43 -3.29
N ALA A 45 -10.64 18.98 -2.32
CA ALA A 45 -10.18 18.06 -1.28
C ALA A 45 -9.73 16.71 -1.87
N ALA A 46 -10.49 16.15 -2.82
CA ALA A 46 -10.15 14.89 -3.47
C ALA A 46 -8.87 15.01 -4.32
N ARG A 47 -8.70 16.12 -5.06
CA ARG A 47 -7.45 16.41 -5.80
C ARG A 47 -6.24 16.53 -4.89
N LEU A 48 -6.41 17.24 -3.76
CA LEU A 48 -5.33 17.40 -2.78
C LEU A 48 -4.91 16.04 -2.19
N ASN A 49 -5.88 15.20 -1.83
CA ASN A 49 -5.66 13.85 -1.35
C ASN A 49 -4.97 12.97 -2.38
N PHE A 50 -5.37 13.05 -3.66
CA PHE A 50 -4.72 12.33 -4.74
C PHE A 50 -3.24 12.73 -4.88
N ILE A 51 -2.95 14.03 -4.90
CA ILE A 51 -1.55 14.52 -4.99
C ILE A 51 -0.74 14.06 -3.77
N ALA A 52 -1.30 14.18 -2.56
CA ALA A 52 -0.63 13.74 -1.34
C ALA A 52 -0.33 12.23 -1.37
N LEU A 53 -1.29 11.42 -1.84
CA LEU A 53 -1.12 9.98 -1.99
C LEU A 53 -0.05 9.65 -3.04
N VAL A 54 -0.06 10.30 -4.20
CA VAL A 54 0.97 10.12 -5.24
C VAL A 54 2.36 10.43 -4.68
N ILE A 55 2.52 11.55 -3.97
CA ILE A 55 3.79 11.90 -3.33
C ILE A 55 4.21 10.81 -2.35
N CYS A 56 3.32 10.39 -1.45
CA CYS A 56 3.65 9.36 -0.44
C CYS A 56 4.04 8.03 -1.09
N LEU A 57 3.34 7.59 -2.13
CA LEU A 57 3.63 6.34 -2.83
C LEU A 57 4.95 6.41 -3.60
N THR A 58 5.20 7.48 -4.35
CA THR A 58 6.44 7.65 -5.12
C THR A 58 7.66 7.75 -4.20
N VAL A 59 7.57 8.63 -3.20
CA VAL A 59 8.65 8.88 -2.25
C VAL A 59 8.88 7.66 -1.36
N GLY A 60 7.80 7.03 -0.90
CA GLY A 60 7.86 5.79 -0.12
C GLY A 60 8.56 4.68 -0.91
N THR A 61 8.22 4.50 -2.19
CA THR A 61 8.86 3.47 -3.05
C THR A 61 10.36 3.68 -3.17
N ALA A 62 10.80 4.92 -3.39
CA ALA A 62 12.21 5.26 -3.49
C ALA A 62 12.99 5.03 -2.18
N ALA A 63 12.30 4.99 -1.05
CA ALA A 63 12.90 4.85 0.28
C ALA A 63 13.01 3.40 0.77
N LEU A 64 12.49 2.42 0.00
CA LEU A 64 12.39 1.02 0.44
C LEU A 64 13.73 0.28 0.35
N PRO A 65 14.31 -0.15 1.49
CA PRO A 65 15.64 -0.79 1.50
C PRO A 65 15.71 -2.09 0.68
N HIS A 66 14.60 -2.84 0.60
CA HIS A 66 14.54 -4.10 -0.14
C HIS A 66 14.71 -3.92 -1.66
N VAL A 67 14.39 -2.74 -2.20
CA VAL A 67 14.63 -2.40 -3.62
C VAL A 67 16.09 -2.04 -3.82
N LEU A 68 16.64 -1.18 -2.95
CA LEU A 68 18.03 -0.73 -3.00
C LEU A 68 19.02 -1.91 -2.94
N MET A 69 18.77 -2.90 -2.08
CA MET A 69 19.65 -4.05 -1.93
C MET A 69 19.78 -4.91 -3.19
N ARG A 70 18.81 -4.85 -4.11
CA ARG A 70 18.86 -5.59 -5.38
C ARG A 70 19.86 -4.99 -6.38
N TYR A 71 20.20 -3.72 -6.26
CA TYR A 71 21.23 -3.12 -7.14
C TYR A 71 22.63 -3.65 -6.84
N TYR A 72 22.85 -4.24 -5.65
CA TYR A 72 24.13 -4.86 -5.29
C TYR A 72 24.32 -6.27 -5.86
N THR A 73 23.32 -6.87 -6.51
CA THR A 73 23.45 -8.20 -7.11
C THR A 73 23.92 -8.16 -8.57
N THR A 74 24.00 -6.97 -9.19
CA THR A 74 24.53 -6.82 -10.55
C THR A 74 26.03 -6.51 -10.53
N PRO A 75 26.82 -7.10 -11.44
CA PRO A 75 28.28 -6.95 -11.44
C PRO A 75 28.78 -5.59 -11.96
N SER A 76 27.94 -4.77 -12.61
CA SER A 76 28.35 -3.46 -13.11
C SER A 76 27.22 -2.42 -13.08
N VAL A 77 27.59 -1.13 -13.06
CA VAL A 77 26.66 0.00 -13.06
C VAL A 77 25.79 0.03 -14.33
N ARG A 78 26.36 -0.35 -15.48
CA ARG A 78 25.61 -0.44 -16.74
C ARG A 78 24.52 -1.50 -16.65
N GLN A 79 24.84 -2.69 -16.16
CA GLN A 79 23.86 -3.78 -16.00
C GLN A 79 22.79 -3.43 -14.94
N ALA A 80 23.17 -2.71 -13.89
CA ALA A 80 22.21 -2.17 -12.92
C ALA A 80 21.19 -1.24 -13.60
N ARG A 81 21.64 -0.31 -14.45
CA ARG A 81 20.75 0.60 -15.20
C ARG A 81 19.84 -0.14 -16.19
N GLU A 82 20.37 -1.13 -16.90
CA GLU A 82 19.57 -1.98 -17.80
C GLU A 82 18.50 -2.77 -17.03
N SER A 83 18.84 -3.31 -15.86
CA SER A 83 17.89 -4.00 -14.97
C SER A 83 16.78 -3.07 -14.46
N VAL A 84 17.13 -1.83 -14.09
CA VAL A 84 16.14 -0.79 -13.71
C VAL A 84 15.20 -0.52 -14.87
N PHE A 85 15.72 -0.35 -16.08
CA PHE A 85 14.91 -0.06 -17.26
C PHE A 85 13.86 -1.16 -17.51
N TRP A 86 14.27 -2.43 -17.52
CA TRP A 86 13.34 -3.55 -17.68
C TRP A 86 12.30 -3.62 -16.56
N SER A 87 12.73 -3.38 -15.32
CA SER A 87 11.82 -3.35 -14.17
C SER A 87 10.77 -2.26 -14.32
N LEU A 88 11.18 -1.04 -14.69
CA LEU A 88 10.26 0.08 -14.92
C LEU A 88 9.31 -0.18 -16.11
N LEU A 89 9.79 -0.83 -17.18
CA LEU A 89 8.94 -1.22 -18.31
C LEU A 89 7.83 -2.18 -17.90
N PHE A 90 8.15 -3.24 -17.14
CA PHE A 90 7.13 -4.19 -16.68
C PHE A 90 6.16 -3.57 -15.68
N ILE A 91 6.67 -2.72 -14.78
CA ILE A 91 5.84 -1.94 -13.85
C ILE A 91 4.88 -1.02 -14.61
N PHE A 92 5.37 -0.35 -15.65
CA PHE A 92 4.54 0.51 -16.51
C PHE A 92 3.44 -0.28 -17.21
N ILE A 93 3.78 -1.40 -17.85
CA ILE A 93 2.79 -2.29 -18.51
C ILE A 93 1.74 -2.74 -17.50
N PHE A 94 2.15 -3.14 -16.29
CA PHE A 94 1.23 -3.55 -15.24
C PHE A 94 0.30 -2.43 -14.80
N TYR A 95 0.82 -1.23 -14.52
CA TYR A 95 0.01 -0.10 -14.08
C TYR A 95 -0.89 0.49 -15.15
N VAL A 96 -0.60 0.29 -16.44
CA VAL A 96 -1.50 0.67 -17.53
C VAL A 96 -2.59 -0.39 -17.72
N THR A 97 -2.24 -1.68 -17.65
CA THR A 97 -3.20 -2.76 -17.92
C THR A 97 -4.18 -3.00 -16.78
N ALA A 98 -3.77 -2.88 -15.51
CA ALA A 98 -4.65 -3.15 -14.37
C ALA A 98 -5.87 -2.21 -14.28
N PRO A 99 -5.74 -0.87 -14.41
CA PRO A 99 -6.89 0.02 -14.45
C PRO A 99 -7.75 -0.19 -15.71
N ALA A 100 -7.13 -0.42 -16.87
CA ALA A 100 -7.87 -0.73 -18.09
C ALA A 100 -8.74 -1.99 -17.90
N TYR A 101 -8.19 -3.03 -17.28
CA TYR A 101 -8.90 -4.26 -16.94
C TYR A 101 -10.09 -4.00 -16.00
N ALA A 102 -9.89 -3.19 -14.95
CA ALA A 102 -10.98 -2.82 -14.03
C ALA A 102 -12.11 -2.07 -14.75
N VAL A 103 -11.79 -1.17 -15.68
CA VAL A 103 -12.78 -0.46 -16.49
C VAL A 103 -13.57 -1.41 -17.39
N PHE A 104 -12.93 -2.41 -18.00
CA PHE A 104 -13.64 -3.42 -18.80
C PHE A 104 -14.60 -4.27 -17.96
N VAL A 105 -14.18 -4.74 -16.79
CA VAL A 105 -15.08 -5.50 -15.89
C VAL A 105 -16.27 -4.65 -15.47
N LYS A 106 -16.00 -3.40 -15.10
CA LYS A 106 -17.05 -2.45 -14.77
C LYS A 106 -18.02 -2.27 -15.94
N TRP A 107 -17.51 -2.12 -17.16
CA TRP A 107 -18.36 -2.00 -18.34
C TRP A 107 -19.26 -3.23 -18.54
N VAL A 108 -18.73 -4.45 -18.37
CA VAL A 108 -19.54 -5.69 -18.47
C VAL A 108 -20.62 -5.73 -17.39
N ILE A 109 -20.30 -5.40 -16.14
CA ILE A 109 -21.29 -5.38 -15.05
C ILE A 109 -22.42 -4.38 -15.34
N TYR A 110 -22.09 -3.18 -15.82
CA TYR A 110 -23.09 -2.14 -16.05
C TYR A 110 -23.97 -2.41 -17.27
N ASN A 111 -23.46 -3.05 -18.32
CA ASN A 111 -24.22 -3.28 -19.54
C ASN A 111 -24.93 -4.64 -19.56
N ASP A 112 -24.30 -5.69 -19.03
CA ASP A 112 -24.80 -7.06 -19.17
C ASP A 112 -25.55 -7.55 -17.92
N LEU A 113 -25.21 -7.01 -16.73
CA LEU A 113 -25.74 -7.49 -15.46
C LEU A 113 -26.84 -6.57 -14.89
N VAL A 114 -26.62 -5.26 -14.86
CA VAL A 114 -27.63 -4.30 -14.37
C VAL A 114 -28.82 -4.26 -15.34
N GLY A 115 -30.04 -4.44 -14.82
CA GLY A 115 -31.27 -4.53 -15.60
C GLY A 115 -31.63 -5.95 -16.08
N SER A 116 -30.80 -6.96 -15.77
CA SER A 116 -31.12 -8.36 -16.04
C SER A 116 -32.09 -8.94 -15.00
N SER A 117 -32.84 -9.98 -15.36
CA SER A 117 -33.74 -10.65 -14.41
C SER A 117 -32.96 -11.50 -13.41
N LEU A 118 -33.33 -11.45 -12.13
CA LEU A 118 -32.73 -12.29 -11.07
C LEU A 118 -32.85 -13.80 -11.36
N ALA A 119 -33.85 -14.21 -12.15
CA ALA A 119 -34.02 -15.62 -12.53
C ALA A 119 -32.97 -16.11 -13.56
N ARG A 120 -32.23 -15.20 -14.20
CA ARG A 120 -31.24 -15.51 -15.26
C ARG A 120 -29.87 -14.93 -14.96
N LEU A 121 -29.47 -14.98 -13.69
CA LEU A 121 -28.15 -14.51 -13.29
C LEU A 121 -27.05 -15.47 -13.78
N PRO A 122 -25.90 -14.94 -14.24
CA PRO A 122 -24.74 -15.73 -14.60
C PRO A 122 -24.26 -16.66 -13.47
N ALA A 123 -23.73 -17.83 -13.83
CA ALA A 123 -23.30 -18.85 -12.87
C ALA A 123 -22.22 -18.36 -11.89
N TRP A 124 -21.34 -17.44 -12.32
CA TRP A 124 -20.27 -16.90 -11.47
C TRP A 124 -20.83 -16.17 -10.24
N ILE A 125 -22.00 -15.53 -10.34
CA ILE A 125 -22.65 -14.84 -9.22
C ILE A 125 -23.00 -15.83 -8.11
N ALA A 126 -23.52 -17.00 -8.47
CA ALA A 126 -23.81 -18.05 -7.51
C ALA A 126 -22.52 -18.65 -6.91
N SER A 127 -21.46 -18.81 -7.71
CA SER A 127 -20.17 -19.32 -7.23
C SER A 127 -19.54 -18.39 -6.19
N TRP A 128 -19.48 -17.10 -6.47
CA TRP A 128 -18.86 -16.09 -5.60
C TRP A 128 -19.79 -15.64 -4.47
N GLY A 129 -21.11 -15.77 -4.64
CA GLY A 129 -22.08 -15.52 -3.58
C GLY A 129 -22.03 -16.55 -2.45
N LYS A 130 -21.71 -17.82 -2.74
CA LYS A 130 -21.50 -18.85 -1.70
C LYS A 130 -20.37 -18.50 -0.73
N ILE A 131 -19.37 -17.75 -1.19
CA ILE A 131 -18.19 -17.35 -0.41
C ILE A 131 -18.39 -15.94 0.17
N GLY A 132 -19.54 -15.30 -0.08
CA GLY A 132 -19.86 -13.96 0.42
C GLY A 132 -19.11 -12.82 -0.27
N MET A 133 -18.51 -13.08 -1.45
CA MET A 133 -17.78 -12.06 -2.20
C MET A 133 -18.69 -11.25 -3.14
N VAL A 134 -19.85 -11.80 -3.47
CA VAL A 134 -20.91 -11.17 -4.27
C VAL A 134 -22.23 -11.33 -3.53
N GLY A 135 -22.92 -10.24 -3.29
CA GLY A 135 -24.24 -10.22 -2.66
C GLY A 135 -25.25 -9.59 -3.59
N ILE A 136 -26.44 -10.19 -3.66
CA ILE A 136 -27.59 -9.65 -4.37
C ILE A 136 -28.76 -9.67 -3.40
N GLU A 137 -29.38 -8.52 -3.21
CA GLU A 137 -30.56 -8.36 -2.38
C GLU A 137 -31.59 -7.54 -3.15
N ASP A 138 -32.67 -8.19 -3.57
CA ASP A 138 -33.81 -7.55 -4.24
C ASP A 138 -34.65 -6.80 -3.19
N VAL A 139 -34.43 -5.49 -3.10
CA VAL A 139 -35.03 -4.64 -2.07
C VAL A 139 -36.46 -4.26 -2.45
N ASN A 140 -36.69 -4.03 -3.75
CA ASN A 140 -37.96 -3.51 -4.26
C ASN A 140 -38.93 -4.62 -4.74
N ARG A 141 -38.43 -5.86 -4.84
CA ARG A 141 -39.13 -7.08 -5.26
C ARG A 141 -39.66 -7.06 -6.69
N ASP A 142 -38.99 -6.32 -7.58
CA ASP A 142 -39.35 -6.25 -9.00
C ASP A 142 -38.76 -7.40 -9.84
N GLY A 143 -37.85 -8.20 -9.26
CA GLY A 143 -37.20 -9.33 -9.94
C GLY A 143 -36.17 -8.91 -10.99
N ILE A 144 -35.74 -7.65 -11.00
CA ILE A 144 -34.75 -7.06 -11.90
C ILE A 144 -33.55 -6.62 -11.06
N LEU A 145 -32.35 -7.03 -11.46
CA LEU A 145 -31.14 -6.68 -10.73
C LEU A 145 -30.78 -5.20 -10.95
N GLN A 146 -30.81 -4.41 -9.89
CA GLN A 146 -30.37 -3.02 -9.92
C GLN A 146 -28.94 -2.87 -9.38
N LEU A 147 -28.26 -1.79 -9.77
CA LEU A 147 -26.89 -1.52 -9.30
C LEU A 147 -26.82 -1.40 -7.76
N ALA A 148 -27.83 -0.78 -7.15
CA ALA A 148 -27.94 -0.61 -5.70
C ALA A 148 -28.07 -1.95 -4.93
N GLU A 149 -28.57 -2.99 -5.61
CA GLU A 149 -28.84 -4.31 -5.07
C GLU A 149 -27.63 -5.26 -5.20
N LEU A 150 -26.66 -4.88 -6.03
CA LEU A 150 -25.41 -5.60 -6.22
C LEU A 150 -24.33 -5.10 -5.26
N THR A 151 -23.87 -5.97 -4.37
CA THR A 151 -22.65 -5.73 -3.57
C THR A 151 -21.53 -6.62 -4.08
N LEU A 152 -20.42 -6.02 -4.50
CA LEU A 152 -19.27 -6.75 -5.04
C LEU A 152 -18.01 -6.38 -4.27
N ASN A 153 -17.32 -7.38 -3.75
CA ASN A 153 -16.04 -7.16 -3.09
C ASN A 153 -14.95 -6.81 -4.13
N PRO A 154 -14.22 -5.68 -3.99
CA PRO A 154 -13.16 -5.33 -4.93
C PRO A 154 -12.09 -6.42 -5.12
N ASP A 155 -11.82 -7.21 -4.08
CA ASP A 155 -10.79 -8.25 -4.08
C ASP A 155 -11.15 -9.45 -4.98
N VAL A 156 -12.45 -9.63 -5.32
CA VAL A 156 -12.88 -10.73 -6.19
C VAL A 156 -12.80 -10.38 -7.67
N ILE A 157 -12.78 -9.09 -8.02
CA ILE A 157 -12.92 -8.61 -9.41
C ILE A 157 -11.94 -9.35 -10.33
N VAL A 158 -10.65 -9.31 -10.02
CA VAL A 158 -9.61 -9.90 -10.86
C VAL A 158 -9.76 -11.42 -11.01
N LEU A 159 -10.18 -12.11 -9.94
CA LEU A 159 -10.34 -13.56 -9.94
C LEU A 159 -11.60 -13.99 -10.69
N ALA A 160 -12.68 -13.21 -10.61
CA ALA A 160 -13.95 -13.49 -11.27
C ALA A 160 -13.95 -13.09 -12.75
N THR A 161 -13.09 -12.15 -13.18
CA THR A 161 -13.14 -11.63 -14.55
C THR A 161 -13.09 -12.70 -15.65
N PRO A 162 -12.25 -13.75 -15.59
CA PRO A 162 -12.28 -14.77 -16.64
C PRO A 162 -13.66 -15.46 -16.74
N GLU A 163 -14.34 -15.68 -15.62
CA GLU A 163 -15.72 -16.21 -15.60
C GLU A 163 -16.73 -15.18 -16.10
N ILE A 164 -16.58 -13.91 -15.73
CA ILE A 164 -17.41 -12.79 -16.21
C ILE A 164 -17.31 -12.69 -17.74
N ALA A 165 -16.11 -12.87 -18.30
CA ALA A 165 -15.84 -12.86 -19.73
C ALA A 165 -16.25 -14.16 -20.45
N GLY A 166 -16.79 -15.15 -19.74
CA GLY A 166 -17.21 -16.44 -20.32
C GLY A 166 -16.04 -17.33 -20.76
N LEU A 167 -14.83 -17.11 -20.23
CA LEU A 167 -13.67 -17.92 -20.54
C LEU A 167 -13.73 -19.29 -19.84
N PRO A 168 -13.04 -20.31 -20.38
CA PRO A 168 -12.96 -21.61 -19.73
C PRO A 168 -12.38 -21.51 -18.30
N TYR A 169 -12.87 -22.34 -17.39
CA TYR A 169 -12.46 -22.34 -15.97
C TYR A 169 -10.94 -22.46 -15.76
N VAL A 170 -10.22 -23.06 -16.71
CA VAL A 170 -8.75 -23.17 -16.71
C VAL A 170 -8.09 -21.80 -16.69
N VAL A 171 -8.68 -20.80 -17.36
CA VAL A 171 -8.17 -19.42 -17.36
C VAL A 171 -8.35 -18.78 -15.99
N SER A 172 -9.50 -18.97 -15.32
CA SER A 172 -9.70 -18.52 -13.94
C SER A 172 -8.68 -19.15 -13.00
N GLY A 173 -8.42 -20.45 -13.15
CA GLY A 173 -7.38 -21.16 -12.40
C GLY A 173 -5.98 -20.60 -12.65
N LEU A 174 -5.64 -20.26 -13.90
CA LEU A 174 -4.36 -19.66 -14.26
C LEU A 174 -4.19 -18.26 -13.66
N VAL A 175 -5.23 -17.43 -13.68
CA VAL A 175 -5.22 -16.09 -13.07
C VAL A 175 -5.07 -16.20 -11.55
N ALA A 176 -5.80 -17.12 -10.90
CA ALA A 176 -5.67 -17.37 -9.47
C ALA A 176 -4.26 -17.87 -9.10
N ALA A 177 -3.70 -18.80 -9.88
CA ALA A 177 -2.34 -19.31 -9.68
C ALA A 177 -1.29 -18.20 -9.87
N GLY A 178 -1.44 -17.35 -10.88
CA GLY A 178 -0.56 -16.20 -11.12
C GLY A 178 -0.63 -15.17 -9.99
N GLY A 179 -1.84 -14.82 -9.52
CA GLY A 179 -2.03 -13.91 -8.38
C GLY A 179 -1.42 -14.45 -7.09
N LEU A 180 -1.60 -15.75 -6.83
CA LEU A 180 -1.00 -16.43 -5.68
C LEU A 180 0.52 -16.51 -5.78
N ALA A 181 1.07 -16.80 -6.97
CA ALA A 181 2.52 -16.79 -7.21
C ALA A 181 3.14 -15.40 -6.99
N ALA A 182 2.48 -14.34 -7.45
CA ALA A 182 2.92 -12.96 -7.24
C ALA A 182 2.90 -12.56 -5.74
N ALA A 183 1.83 -12.93 -5.03
CA ALA A 183 1.70 -12.68 -3.59
C ALA A 183 2.77 -13.44 -2.79
N LEU A 184 2.98 -14.73 -3.08
CA LEU A 184 4.00 -15.56 -2.41
C LEU A 184 5.41 -15.07 -2.71
N SER A 185 5.71 -14.68 -3.95
CA SER A 185 7.03 -14.14 -4.32
C SER A 185 7.35 -12.85 -3.56
N THR A 186 6.35 -11.97 -3.39
CA THR A 186 6.51 -10.72 -2.63
C THR A 186 6.67 -11.00 -1.14
N ALA A 187 5.83 -11.88 -0.59
CA ALA A 187 5.91 -12.27 0.82
C ALA A 187 7.27 -12.89 1.17
N ASP A 188 7.76 -13.83 0.37
CA ASP A 188 9.07 -14.46 0.55
C ASP A 188 10.21 -13.43 0.52
N GLY A 189 10.22 -12.56 -0.50
CA GLY A 189 11.24 -11.51 -0.63
C GLY A 189 11.26 -10.51 0.53
N LEU A 190 10.10 -10.07 1.01
CA LEU A 190 9.99 -9.15 2.15
C LEU A 190 10.35 -9.84 3.46
N LEU A 191 9.88 -11.07 3.69
CA LEU A 191 10.22 -11.85 4.89
C LEU A 191 11.71 -12.11 4.99
N LEU A 192 12.35 -12.49 3.88
CA LEU A 192 13.80 -12.69 3.83
C LEU A 192 14.55 -11.38 4.11
N THR A 193 14.07 -10.26 3.57
CA THR A 193 14.70 -8.96 3.82
C THR A 193 14.60 -8.55 5.29
N ILE A 194 13.42 -8.71 5.92
CA ILE A 194 13.23 -8.40 7.34
C ILE A 194 14.07 -9.34 8.21
N ALA A 195 14.07 -10.64 7.91
CA ALA A 195 14.86 -11.63 8.64
C ALA A 195 16.37 -11.35 8.52
N ASN A 196 16.84 -10.92 7.35
CA ASN A 196 18.23 -10.52 7.15
C ASN A 196 18.57 -9.25 7.90
N ALA A 197 17.72 -8.22 7.87
CA ALA A 197 17.94 -6.99 8.64
C ALA A 197 18.01 -7.27 10.16
N LEU A 198 17.08 -8.08 10.68
CA LEU A 198 17.08 -8.43 12.11
C LEU A 198 18.24 -9.35 12.50
N SER A 199 18.60 -10.33 11.66
CA SER A 199 19.67 -11.27 12.01
C SER A 199 21.06 -10.65 11.81
N HIS A 200 21.29 -9.95 10.71
CA HIS A 200 22.60 -9.39 10.37
C HIS A 200 22.85 -8.03 11.02
N ASP A 201 21.90 -7.09 10.92
CA ASP A 201 22.15 -5.72 11.36
C ASP A 201 21.90 -5.54 12.86
N LEU A 202 20.91 -6.24 13.43
CA LEU A 202 20.66 -6.21 14.87
C LEU A 202 21.45 -7.32 15.58
N TYR A 203 21.17 -8.59 15.28
CA TYR A 203 21.75 -9.68 16.08
C TYR A 203 23.27 -9.84 15.86
N TYR A 204 23.77 -9.94 14.63
CA TYR A 204 25.23 -10.12 14.41
C TYR A 204 26.01 -8.83 14.67
N LYS A 205 25.62 -7.70 14.08
CA LYS A 205 26.41 -6.46 14.24
C LYS A 205 26.34 -5.85 15.65
N MET A 206 25.22 -5.99 16.36
CA MET A 206 24.99 -5.27 17.63
C MET A 206 24.98 -6.18 18.87
N ILE A 207 24.42 -7.40 18.79
CA ILE A 207 24.21 -8.26 19.97
C ILE A 207 25.32 -9.31 20.14
N ALA A 208 25.65 -10.06 19.08
CA ALA A 208 26.58 -11.18 19.13
C ALA A 208 27.47 -11.26 17.86
N PRO A 209 28.51 -10.40 17.76
CA PRO A 209 29.43 -10.35 16.62
C PRO A 209 30.14 -11.68 16.35
N ASP A 210 30.53 -12.38 17.41
CA ASP A 210 31.34 -13.60 17.35
C ASP A 210 30.50 -14.89 17.24
N ALA A 211 29.20 -14.79 16.91
CA ALA A 211 28.34 -15.95 16.77
C ALA A 211 28.82 -16.88 15.64
N SER A 212 28.91 -18.19 15.92
CA SER A 212 29.30 -19.21 14.93
C SER A 212 28.31 -19.32 13.77
N ALA A 213 28.78 -19.69 12.57
CA ALA A 213 27.96 -19.76 11.35
C ALA A 213 26.69 -20.62 11.51
N GLN A 214 26.76 -21.73 12.25
CA GLN A 214 25.58 -22.54 12.57
C GLN A 214 24.54 -21.77 13.40
N ARG A 215 24.97 -21.09 14.46
CA ARG A 215 24.08 -20.29 15.31
C ARG A 215 23.46 -19.14 14.53
N ARG A 216 24.21 -18.58 13.57
CA ARG A 216 23.70 -17.58 12.62
C ARG A 216 22.54 -18.14 11.80
N LEU A 217 22.77 -19.25 11.10
CA LEU A 217 21.73 -19.86 10.25
C LEU A 217 20.46 -20.23 11.02
N VAL A 218 20.61 -20.77 12.24
CA VAL A 218 19.46 -21.11 13.10
C VAL A 218 18.69 -19.85 13.51
N MET A 219 19.41 -18.79 13.92
CA MET A 219 18.77 -17.53 14.33
C MET A 219 18.04 -16.84 13.18
N THR A 220 18.64 -16.75 11.98
CA THR A 220 17.98 -16.17 10.80
C THR A 220 16.70 -16.93 10.44
N LYS A 221 16.73 -18.27 10.42
CA LYS A 221 15.55 -19.10 10.13
C LYS A 221 14.49 -18.99 11.23
N GLY A 222 14.90 -18.93 12.49
CA GLY A 222 14.00 -18.74 13.63
C GLY A 222 13.29 -17.38 13.57
N LEU A 223 14.04 -16.30 13.34
CA LEU A 223 13.49 -14.94 13.18
C LEU A 223 12.54 -14.86 11.99
N LEU A 224 12.85 -15.51 10.86
CA LEU A 224 11.96 -15.57 9.70
C LEU A 224 10.60 -16.16 10.07
N LEU A 225 10.58 -17.27 10.82
CA LEU A 225 9.34 -17.91 11.26
C LEU A 225 8.55 -17.01 12.24
N VAL A 226 9.23 -16.37 13.18
CA VAL A 226 8.60 -15.43 14.12
C VAL A 226 7.96 -14.25 13.39
N VAL A 227 8.68 -13.62 12.45
CA VAL A 227 8.16 -12.50 11.66
C VAL A 227 6.98 -12.95 10.80
N ALA A 228 7.05 -14.14 10.19
CA ALA A 228 5.94 -14.68 9.40
C ALA A 228 4.68 -14.92 10.25
N MET A 229 4.82 -15.45 11.48
CA MET A 229 3.68 -15.62 12.40
C MET A 229 3.07 -14.28 12.83
N ILE A 230 3.90 -13.28 13.12
CA ILE A 230 3.43 -11.92 13.47
C ILE A 230 2.69 -11.29 12.28
N ALA A 231 3.26 -11.39 11.08
CA ALA A 231 2.63 -10.88 9.87
C ALA A 231 1.28 -11.55 9.59
N ALA A 232 1.21 -12.89 9.73
CA ALA A 232 -0.03 -13.64 9.59
C ALA A 232 -1.08 -13.26 10.65
N TRP A 233 -0.64 -13.02 11.89
CA TRP A 233 -1.53 -12.55 12.95
C TRP A 233 -2.07 -11.15 12.68
N VAL A 234 -1.22 -10.19 12.29
CA VAL A 234 -1.67 -8.83 11.94
C VAL A 234 -2.61 -8.86 10.74
N ALA A 235 -2.34 -9.70 9.74
CA ALA A 235 -3.21 -9.86 8.57
C ALA A 235 -4.59 -10.44 8.95
N SER A 236 -4.66 -11.33 9.95
CA SER A 236 -5.94 -11.93 10.37
C SER A 236 -6.84 -10.95 11.13
N LEU A 237 -6.28 -9.89 11.71
CA LEU A 237 -7.05 -8.83 12.38
C LEU A 237 -7.89 -8.00 11.40
N LYS A 238 -7.61 -8.06 10.08
CA LYS A 238 -8.28 -7.26 9.04
C LYS A 238 -8.51 -5.79 9.46
N PRO A 239 -7.45 -5.07 9.84
CA PRO A 239 -7.57 -3.72 10.41
C PRO A 239 -8.21 -2.71 9.44
N ASP A 240 -7.96 -2.85 8.14
CA ASP A 240 -8.62 -2.12 7.06
C ASP A 240 -8.39 -2.85 5.71
N GLY A 241 -8.85 -2.28 4.61
CA GLY A 241 -8.60 -2.76 3.25
C GLY A 241 -7.11 -2.72 2.87
N ILE A 242 -6.76 -3.57 1.90
CA ILE A 242 -5.38 -3.75 1.42
C ILE A 242 -4.77 -2.42 0.96
N LEU A 243 -5.54 -1.61 0.23
CA LEU A 243 -5.11 -0.32 -0.28
C LEU A 243 -4.65 0.62 0.84
N PHE A 244 -5.43 0.70 1.93
CA PHE A 244 -5.10 1.55 3.06
C PHE A 244 -3.84 1.07 3.79
N MET A 245 -3.77 -0.24 4.08
CA MET A 245 -2.62 -0.83 4.78
C MET A 245 -1.31 -0.63 4.02
N VAL A 246 -1.35 -0.82 2.69
CA VAL A 246 -0.20 -0.58 1.82
C VAL A 246 0.14 0.92 1.80
N GLY A 247 -0.83 1.80 1.56
CA GLY A 247 -0.59 3.24 1.53
C GLY A 247 -0.01 3.80 2.84
N LEU A 248 -0.49 3.32 3.99
CA LEU A 248 0.06 3.66 5.30
C LEU A 248 1.53 3.22 5.43
N ALA A 249 1.87 1.99 5.00
CA ALA A 249 3.24 1.51 5.03
C ALA A 249 4.18 2.37 4.15
N PHE A 250 3.73 2.78 2.96
CA PHE A 250 4.48 3.70 2.11
C PHE A 250 4.62 5.09 2.73
N SER A 251 3.57 5.63 3.36
CA SER A 251 3.62 6.90 4.10
C SER A 251 4.64 6.86 5.26
N ILE A 252 4.68 5.76 6.00
CA ILE A 252 5.67 5.52 7.06
C ILE A 252 7.08 5.48 6.47
N ALA A 253 7.30 4.69 5.42
CA ALA A 253 8.61 4.58 4.76
C ALA A 253 9.08 5.93 4.18
N ALA A 254 8.18 6.67 3.54
CA ALA A 254 8.45 7.98 2.96
C ALA A 254 8.93 8.97 4.02
N SER A 255 8.25 9.07 5.15
CA SER A 255 8.62 10.00 6.22
C SER A 255 9.84 9.57 7.04
N ALA A 256 10.02 8.27 7.26
CA ALA A 256 11.08 7.76 8.10
C ALA A 256 12.43 7.68 7.39
N PHE A 257 12.48 7.22 6.13
CA PHE A 257 13.75 6.90 5.47
C PHE A 257 14.15 7.89 4.38
N PHE A 258 13.18 8.40 3.61
CA PHE A 258 13.50 9.18 2.42
C PHE A 258 14.33 10.45 2.69
N PRO A 259 13.99 11.30 3.69
CA PRO A 259 14.78 12.49 3.97
C PRO A 259 16.24 12.17 4.29
N ALA A 260 16.47 11.12 5.07
CA ALA A 260 17.81 10.68 5.45
C ALA A 260 18.60 10.13 4.26
N LEU A 261 17.96 9.35 3.39
CA LEU A 261 18.57 8.81 2.17
C LEU A 261 18.97 9.92 1.20
N VAL A 262 18.07 10.87 0.92
CA VAL A 262 18.33 11.97 -0.01
C VAL A 262 19.41 12.90 0.53
N LEU A 263 19.27 13.38 1.77
CA LEU A 263 20.25 14.31 2.33
C LEU A 263 21.60 13.63 2.60
N GLY A 264 21.63 12.33 2.87
CA GLY A 264 22.87 11.58 2.99
C GLY A 264 23.72 11.56 1.71
N ILE A 265 23.09 11.62 0.53
CA ILE A 265 23.77 11.63 -0.77
C ILE A 265 24.02 13.07 -1.26
N PHE A 266 23.02 13.94 -1.11
CA PHE A 266 23.03 15.26 -1.76
C PHE A 266 23.49 16.41 -0.85
N TRP A 267 23.66 16.18 0.45
CA TRP A 267 24.02 17.23 1.40
C TRP A 267 25.24 16.86 2.25
N LYS A 268 26.39 17.46 1.93
CA LYS A 268 27.70 17.22 2.59
C LYS A 268 27.68 17.41 4.12
N ARG A 269 26.75 18.22 4.63
CA ARG A 269 26.65 18.53 6.06
C ARG A 269 25.74 17.58 6.82
N ALA A 270 25.04 16.66 6.13
CA ALA A 270 24.24 15.64 6.79
C ALA A 270 25.10 14.79 7.74
N ASN A 271 24.64 14.62 8.97
CA ASN A 271 25.34 13.84 10.00
C ASN A 271 24.40 12.91 10.75
N LYS A 272 24.96 12.01 11.57
CA LYS A 272 24.20 10.99 12.31
C LYS A 272 23.10 11.59 13.21
N TRP A 273 23.36 12.73 13.83
CA TRP A 273 22.41 13.37 14.75
C TRP A 273 21.20 13.94 14.00
N GLY A 274 21.46 14.62 12.87
CA GLY A 274 20.40 15.10 12.00
C GLY A 274 19.60 13.95 11.39
N ALA A 275 20.28 12.90 10.91
CA ALA A 275 19.61 11.70 10.40
C ALA A 275 18.67 11.09 11.45
N ILE A 276 19.16 10.81 12.67
CA ILE A 276 18.33 10.23 13.74
C ILE A 276 17.15 11.14 14.09
N ALA A 277 17.38 12.45 14.26
CA ALA A 277 16.33 13.41 14.58
C ALA A 277 15.26 13.48 13.48
N GLY A 278 15.68 13.49 12.22
CA GLY A 278 14.80 13.47 11.06
C GLY A 278 13.97 12.20 10.95
N MET A 279 14.61 11.04 11.09
CA MET A 279 13.93 9.75 11.03
C MET A 279 12.89 9.63 12.15
N ILE A 280 13.25 9.97 13.38
CA ILE A 280 12.35 9.89 14.54
C ILE A 280 11.23 10.94 14.43
N GLY A 281 11.54 12.18 14.07
CA GLY A 281 10.54 13.24 13.97
C GLY A 281 9.58 13.03 12.80
N GLY A 282 10.10 12.62 11.64
CA GLY A 282 9.31 12.27 10.46
C GLY A 282 8.39 11.08 10.72
N LEU A 283 8.92 10.00 11.32
CA LEU A 283 8.10 8.85 11.72
C LEU A 283 7.07 9.24 12.79
N GLY A 284 7.49 9.99 13.81
CA GLY A 284 6.68 10.39 14.94
C GLY A 284 5.45 11.19 14.54
N ILE A 285 5.60 12.20 13.67
CA ILE A 285 4.46 13.01 13.21
C ILE A 285 3.52 12.21 12.31
N THR A 286 4.06 11.31 11.48
CA THR A 286 3.27 10.43 10.60
C THR A 286 2.41 9.46 11.42
N LEU A 287 3.00 8.81 12.43
CA LEU A 287 2.28 7.91 13.33
C LEU A 287 1.28 8.66 14.21
N TYR A 288 1.65 9.84 14.70
CA TYR A 288 0.74 10.71 15.46
C TYR A 288 -0.49 11.09 14.63
N TYR A 289 -0.28 11.51 13.38
CA TYR A 289 -1.37 11.85 12.47
C TYR A 289 -2.25 10.65 12.17
N ALA A 290 -1.66 9.50 11.84
CA ALA A 290 -2.41 8.26 11.57
C ALA A 290 -3.25 7.84 12.78
N ALA A 291 -2.70 7.92 13.99
CA ALA A 291 -3.40 7.56 15.22
C ALA A 291 -4.59 8.51 15.50
N GLN A 292 -4.42 9.80 15.25
CA GLN A 292 -5.47 10.81 15.49
C GLN A 292 -6.60 10.77 14.45
N THR A 293 -6.32 10.32 13.23
CA THR A 293 -7.26 10.44 12.10
C THR A 293 -7.95 9.13 11.71
N HIS A 294 -7.37 7.97 12.08
CA HIS A 294 -7.90 6.67 11.68
C HIS A 294 -8.65 5.95 12.81
N ALA A 295 -9.82 5.39 12.48
CA ALA A 295 -10.72 4.77 13.44
C ALA A 295 -10.10 3.54 14.16
N PHE A 296 -9.28 2.75 13.46
CA PHE A 296 -8.59 1.59 14.05
C PHE A 296 -7.72 1.97 15.28
N PHE A 297 -7.20 3.19 15.32
CA PHE A 297 -6.38 3.70 16.44
C PHE A 297 -7.19 4.54 17.45
N GLY A 298 -8.52 4.63 17.29
CA GLY A 298 -9.39 5.49 18.11
C GLY A 298 -9.49 6.94 17.64
N GLY A 299 -8.94 7.26 16.46
CA GLY A 299 -8.97 8.58 15.86
C GLY A 299 -10.24 8.88 15.04
N SER A 300 -10.36 10.12 14.57
CA SER A 300 -11.45 10.54 13.68
C SER A 300 -10.98 11.54 12.63
N MET A 301 -11.66 11.56 11.47
CA MET A 301 -11.35 12.50 10.40
C MET A 301 -11.60 13.97 10.79
N ALA A 302 -12.27 14.24 11.92
CA ALA A 302 -12.41 15.59 12.46
C ALA A 302 -11.07 16.19 12.92
N ALA A 303 -10.10 15.33 13.27
CA ALA A 303 -8.73 15.76 13.59
C ALA A 303 -7.83 15.90 12.35
N ALA A 304 -8.35 15.66 11.14
CA ALA A 304 -7.56 15.69 9.92
C ALA A 304 -7.08 17.11 9.59
N TRP A 305 -5.78 17.24 9.31
CA TRP A 305 -5.18 18.49 8.89
C TRP A 305 -5.39 18.65 7.40
N PHE A 306 -5.94 19.80 6.99
CA PHE A 306 -6.22 20.12 5.60
C PHE A 306 -7.12 19.08 4.87
N GLY A 307 -7.86 18.24 5.61
CA GLY A 307 -8.69 17.18 5.04
C GLY A 307 -7.89 16.05 4.38
N ILE A 308 -6.61 15.87 4.74
CA ILE A 308 -5.77 14.79 4.20
C ILE A 308 -6.16 13.44 4.85
N GLN A 309 -6.43 12.45 4.02
CA GLN A 309 -6.76 11.11 4.46
C GLN A 309 -5.55 10.43 5.12
N PRO A 310 -5.77 9.56 6.13
CA PRO A 310 -4.69 8.93 6.88
C PRO A 310 -3.76 8.08 6.02
N ILE A 311 -4.24 7.60 4.86
CA ILE A 311 -3.44 6.83 3.88
C ILE A 311 -2.23 7.63 3.36
N ALA A 312 -2.34 8.96 3.29
CA ALA A 312 -1.32 9.88 2.79
C ALA A 312 -0.65 10.69 3.91
N CYS A 313 -0.65 10.18 5.15
CA CYS A 313 -0.10 10.88 6.32
C CYS A 313 1.40 11.21 6.21
N GLY A 314 2.14 10.49 5.34
CA GLY A 314 3.56 10.72 5.10
C GLY A 314 3.88 12.12 4.56
N VAL A 315 2.89 12.83 3.99
CA VAL A 315 3.03 14.20 3.48
C VAL A 315 3.44 15.20 4.57
N PHE A 316 3.12 14.92 5.84
CA PHE A 316 3.51 15.76 6.98
C PHE A 316 4.88 15.37 7.54
N GLY A 317 5.18 14.07 7.58
CA GLY A 317 6.46 13.58 8.08
C GLY A 317 7.63 13.86 7.15
N LEU A 318 7.38 13.89 5.84
CA LEU A 318 8.40 14.18 4.84
C LEU A 318 9.07 15.56 5.04
N PRO A 319 8.35 16.70 5.01
CA PRO A 319 8.95 18.02 5.19
C PRO A 319 9.56 18.19 6.58
N LEU A 320 8.93 17.64 7.63
CA LEU A 320 9.49 17.68 8.98
C LEU A 320 10.82 16.92 9.07
N GLY A 321 10.90 15.74 8.45
CA GLY A 321 12.13 14.96 8.39
C GLY A 321 13.26 15.72 7.71
N PHE A 322 13.00 16.34 6.55
CA PHE A 322 13.97 17.21 5.87
C PHE A 322 14.40 18.38 6.75
N LEU A 323 13.44 19.09 7.36
CA LEU A 323 13.70 20.23 8.24
C LEU A 323 14.58 19.83 9.43
N LEU A 324 14.25 18.75 10.12
CA LEU A 324 14.98 18.30 11.29
C LEU A 324 16.40 17.85 10.95
N ILE A 325 16.59 17.14 9.83
CA ILE A 325 17.95 16.79 9.39
C ILE A 325 18.74 18.07 9.13
N VAL A 326 18.16 19.03 8.41
CA VAL A 326 18.84 20.29 8.10
C VAL A 326 19.21 21.06 9.36
N VAL A 327 18.25 21.31 10.24
CA VAL A 327 18.46 22.11 11.46
C VAL A 327 19.45 21.42 12.40
N VAL A 328 19.24 20.14 12.70
CA VAL A 328 20.08 19.44 13.69
C VAL A 328 21.49 19.23 13.15
N SER A 329 21.66 18.92 11.86
CA SER A 329 23.01 18.79 11.28
C SER A 329 23.77 20.13 11.19
N LEU A 330 23.09 21.28 11.17
CA LEU A 330 23.75 22.58 11.25
C LEU A 330 24.24 22.90 12.67
N VAL A 331 23.48 22.49 13.70
CA VAL A 331 23.78 22.75 15.12
C VAL A 331 24.71 21.71 15.74
N THR A 332 24.84 20.53 15.14
CA THR A 332 25.73 19.46 15.62
C THR A 332 27.04 19.40 14.83
N PRO A 333 28.07 18.69 15.34
CA PRO A 333 29.37 18.63 14.69
C PRO A 333 29.30 18.12 13.24
N ALA A 334 30.06 18.77 12.36
CA ALA A 334 30.16 18.36 10.96
C ALA A 334 30.79 16.95 10.83
N PRO A 335 30.41 16.17 9.81
CA PRO A 335 31.05 14.88 9.54
C PRO A 335 32.53 15.08 9.19
N PRO A 336 33.42 14.10 9.48
CA PRO A 336 34.83 14.16 9.12
C PRO A 336 35.04 14.40 7.62
N GLN A 337 36.12 15.09 7.24
CA GLN A 337 36.42 15.40 5.83
C GLN A 337 36.45 14.15 4.95
N GLN A 338 37.04 13.05 5.42
CA GLN A 338 37.07 11.77 4.72
C GLN A 338 35.66 11.26 4.31
N VAL A 339 34.64 11.49 5.16
CA VAL A 339 33.26 11.09 4.86
C VAL A 339 32.65 12.03 3.82
N GLN A 340 32.96 13.32 3.88
CA GLN A 340 32.48 14.30 2.90
C GLN A 340 33.07 14.04 1.51
N GLU A 341 34.36 13.71 1.46
CA GLU A 341 35.06 13.33 0.23
C GLU A 341 34.51 12.03 -0.35
N LEU A 342 34.26 11.01 0.48
CA LEU A 342 33.63 9.76 0.06
C LEU A 342 32.26 10.00 -0.60
N VAL A 343 31.42 10.85 -0.02
CA VAL A 343 30.10 11.17 -0.58
C VAL A 343 30.22 11.91 -1.92
N GLU A 344 31.24 12.77 -2.05
CA GLU A 344 31.49 13.51 -3.28
C GLU A 344 32.00 12.62 -4.41
N ASP A 345 32.89 11.68 -4.10
CA ASP A 345 33.42 10.68 -5.03
C ASP A 345 32.33 9.74 -5.55
N VAL A 346 31.47 9.23 -4.66
CA VAL A 346 30.33 8.38 -5.04
C VAL A 346 29.31 9.12 -5.92
N ARG A 347 29.18 10.45 -5.76
CA ARG A 347 28.23 11.26 -6.52
C ARG A 347 28.69 11.54 -7.96
N TYR A 348 30.00 11.64 -8.17
CA TYR A 348 30.59 11.91 -9.48
C TYR A 348 31.56 10.78 -9.83
N PRO A 349 31.06 9.61 -10.25
CA PRO A 349 31.95 8.54 -10.71
C PRO A 349 32.79 9.08 -11.86
N TYR A 350 34.12 9.06 -11.70
CA TYR A 350 35.04 9.31 -12.81
C TYR A 350 34.71 8.34 -13.94
N LEU A 351 34.28 8.88 -15.08
CA LEU A 351 34.26 8.12 -16.33
C LEU A 351 35.71 8.03 -16.78
N ASP A 352 36.33 6.86 -16.58
CA ASP A 352 37.62 6.59 -17.18
C ASP A 352 37.47 6.72 -18.70
N PRO A 353 38.23 7.58 -19.40
CA PRO A 353 38.06 7.80 -20.83
C PRO A 353 38.22 6.53 -21.68
N ASP A 354 38.85 5.50 -21.11
CA ASP A 354 39.15 4.22 -21.74
C ASP A 354 38.02 3.17 -21.58
N GLU A 355 36.95 3.46 -20.82
CA GLU A 355 35.78 2.57 -20.63
C GLU A 355 34.50 3.03 -21.38
N ALA A 356 34.59 4.07 -22.22
CA ALA A 356 33.44 4.65 -22.95
C ALA A 356 33.05 3.91 -24.23
#